data_AF-A0A957TN39-F1
#
_entry.id   AF-A0A957TN39-F1
#
_cell.length_a   1.000
_cell.length_b   1.000
_cell.length_c   1.000
_cell.angle_alpha   90.00
_cell.angle_beta   90.00
_cell.angle_gamma   90.00
#
_symmetry.space_group_name_H-M   'P 1'
#
loop_
_entity.id
_entity.type
_entity.pdbx_description
1 polymer ?
#
loop_
_entity_poly.entity_id
_entity_poly.type
_entity_poly.pdbx_seq_one_letter_code
_entity_poly.pdbx_strand_id
1 'polypeptide(L)'
;MLKEKRQIPGDAIKNEQTLEELLNNLMNFPGWHRERSTEWIDMVALGENLTTQIPHFQTTDEDLFIIEITGSHGLADRPPVLAQLVRRVREINRQSVQRIGRPLLLLLFS
;
A
#
# COMPACT_ATOMS: atom_id res chain seq x y z
N MET A 1 5.69 -2.68 -18.36
CA MET A 1 5.40 -1.99 -17.10
C MET A 1 3.92 -2.11 -16.77
N LEU A 2 3.54 -3.09 -15.95
CA LEU A 2 2.18 -3.25 -15.46
C LEU A 2 2.09 -2.57 -14.09
N LYS A 3 1.77 -1.27 -14.10
CA LYS A 3 1.54 -0.53 -12.85
C LYS A 3 0.23 -1.03 -12.23
N GLU A 4 0.31 -1.91 -11.23
CA GLU A 4 -0.87 -2.30 -10.44
C GLU A 4 -1.38 -1.10 -9.64
N LYS A 5 -2.51 -0.55 -10.08
CA LYS A 5 -3.19 0.56 -9.44
C LYS A 5 -4.32 0.03 -8.55
N ARG A 6 -4.26 0.34 -7.26
CA ARG A 6 -5.29 0.00 -6.28
C ARG A 6 -5.88 1.28 -5.71
N GLN A 7 -7.20 1.34 -5.64
CA GLN A 7 -7.93 2.54 -5.26
C GLN A 7 -8.54 2.40 -3.87
N ILE A 8 -8.45 3.45 -3.08
CA ILE A 8 -9.18 3.60 -1.82
C ILE A 8 -10.11 4.82 -1.96
N PRO A 9 -11.43 4.64 -1.85
CA PRO A 9 -12.36 5.77 -1.79
C PRO A 9 -12.08 6.63 -0.55
N GLY A 10 -11.77 7.91 -0.74
CA GLY A 10 -11.42 8.84 0.33
C GLY A 10 -12.58 9.12 1.28
N ASP A 11 -13.82 9.05 0.79
CA ASP A 11 -15.05 9.14 1.57
C ASP A 11 -15.23 7.95 2.54
N ALA A 12 -14.70 6.78 2.19
CA ALA A 12 -14.68 5.60 3.05
C ALA A 12 -13.71 5.73 4.24
N ILE A 13 -12.69 6.60 4.14
CA ILE A 13 -11.67 6.82 5.18
C ILE A 13 -12.20 7.78 6.25
N LYS A 14 -13.04 7.28 7.16
CA LYS A 14 -13.71 8.07 8.22
C LYS A 14 -12.82 8.33 9.43
N ASN A 15 -11.96 7.38 9.76
CA ASN A 15 -11.07 7.38 10.93
C ASN A 15 -9.93 6.37 10.73
N GLU A 16 -9.05 6.24 11.73
CA GLU A 16 -7.91 5.30 11.69
C GLU A 16 -8.37 3.84 11.54
N GLN A 17 -9.47 3.43 12.18
CA GLN A 17 -9.99 2.07 12.07
C GLN A 17 -10.41 1.75 10.62
N THR A 18 -11.20 2.63 9.99
CA THR A 18 -11.60 2.43 8.59
C THR A 18 -10.40 2.44 7.64
N LEU A 19 -9.37 3.24 7.93
CA LEU A 19 -8.12 3.21 7.17
C LEU A 19 -7.42 1.86 7.30
N GLU A 20 -7.37 1.29 8.51
CA GLU A 20 -6.77 -0.02 8.78
C GLU A 20 -7.47 -1.13 7.99
N GLU A 21 -8.80 -1.17 8.04
CA GLU A 21 -9.62 -2.16 7.34
C GLU A 21 -9.41 -2.06 5.81
N LEU A 22 -9.43 -0.84 5.27
CA LEU A 22 -9.20 -0.58 3.85
C LEU A 22 -7.80 -1.02 3.42
N LEU A 23 -6.77 -0.70 4.19
CA LEU A 23 -5.40 -1.10 3.88
C LEU A 23 -5.23 -2.62 3.95
N ASN A 24 -5.73 -3.29 4.99
CA ASN A 24 -5.64 -4.76 5.11
C ASN A 24 -6.26 -5.49 3.91
N ASN A 25 -7.39 -4.99 3.42
CA ASN A 25 -8.06 -5.55 2.24
C ASN A 25 -7.38 -5.15 0.93
N LEU A 26 -6.65 -4.02 0.89
CA LEU A 26 -6.07 -3.47 -0.33
C LEU A 26 -5.13 -4.46 -1.02
N MET A 27 -4.27 -5.14 -0.25
CA MET A 27 -3.23 -6.03 -0.78
C MET A 27 -3.57 -7.52 -0.62
N ASN A 28 -4.74 -7.87 -0.06
CA ASN A 28 -5.07 -9.24 0.37
C ASN A 28 -4.02 -9.86 1.31
N PHE A 29 -3.28 -9.03 2.05
CA PHE A 29 -2.27 -9.46 3.01
C PHE A 29 -2.40 -8.63 4.29
N PRO A 30 -3.28 -9.01 5.23
CA PRO A 30 -3.49 -8.26 6.46
C PRO A 30 -2.16 -8.01 7.19
N GLY A 31 -1.94 -6.78 7.65
CA GLY A 31 -0.74 -6.35 8.35
C GLY A 31 0.43 -5.91 7.45
N TRP A 32 0.29 -5.95 6.12
CA TRP A 32 1.36 -5.55 5.17
C TRP A 32 1.88 -4.13 5.40
N HIS A 33 1.06 -3.25 5.97
CA HIS A 33 1.42 -1.85 6.21
C HIS A 33 1.88 -1.58 7.66
N ARG A 34 2.01 -2.62 8.49
CA ARG A 34 2.41 -2.55 9.91
C ARG A 34 3.27 -3.77 10.30
N GLU A 35 2.73 -4.67 11.12
CA GLU A 35 3.47 -5.73 11.81
C GLU A 35 4.01 -6.79 10.85
N ARG A 36 3.41 -6.95 9.67
CA ARG A 36 3.87 -7.87 8.62
C ARG A 36 4.48 -7.17 7.41
N SER A 37 4.85 -5.90 7.55
CA SER A 37 5.45 -5.13 6.45
C SER A 37 6.75 -5.73 5.93
N THR A 38 7.60 -6.23 6.83
CA THR A 38 8.86 -6.89 6.45
C THR A 38 8.61 -8.18 5.67
N GLU A 39 7.72 -9.03 6.17
CA GLU A 39 7.34 -10.29 5.51
C GLU A 39 6.77 -10.02 4.12
N TRP A 40 5.88 -9.03 4.01
CA TRP A 40 5.30 -8.63 2.73
C TRP A 40 6.34 -8.09 1.73
N ILE A 41 7.28 -7.25 2.18
CA ILE A 41 8.39 -6.76 1.34
C ILE A 41 9.23 -7.92 0.81
N ASP A 42 9.59 -8.87 1.68
CA ASP A 42 10.42 -10.03 1.31
C ASP A 42 9.69 -10.93 0.30
N MET A 43 8.38 -11.16 0.46
CA MET A 43 7.58 -11.90 -0.52
C MET A 43 7.54 -11.22 -1.89
N VAL A 44 7.34 -9.90 -1.92
CA VAL A 44 7.40 -9.11 -3.16
C VAL A 44 8.78 -9.18 -3.80
N ALA A 45 9.85 -9.18 -2.99
CA ALA A 45 11.24 -9.23 -3.43
C ALA A 45 11.61 -10.56 -4.10
N LEU A 46 11.22 -11.66 -3.48
CA LEU A 46 11.56 -13.01 -3.91
C LEU A 46 10.78 -13.43 -5.16
N GLY A 47 9.76 -12.66 -5.52
CA GLY A 47 8.86 -12.99 -6.62
C GLY A 47 8.21 -14.36 -6.45
N GLU A 48 8.11 -14.84 -5.19
CA GLU A 48 7.39 -16.06 -4.88
C GLU A 48 5.99 -15.95 -5.46
N ASN A 49 5.49 -17.04 -6.04
CA ASN A 49 4.20 -17.15 -6.70
C ASN A 49 3.06 -16.72 -5.74
N LEU A 50 2.86 -15.40 -5.66
CA LEU A 50 1.84 -14.71 -4.90
C LEU A 50 0.45 -14.99 -5.46
N THR A 51 0.35 -15.71 -6.58
CA THR A 51 -0.87 -16.28 -7.15
C THR A 51 -1.73 -17.07 -6.15
N THR A 52 -1.16 -17.56 -5.03
CA THR A 52 -1.91 -18.29 -4.00
C THR A 52 -2.41 -17.43 -2.82
N GLN A 53 -1.86 -16.23 -2.59
CA GLN A 53 -2.22 -15.38 -1.44
C GLN A 53 -2.68 -13.97 -1.83
N ILE A 54 -2.15 -13.43 -2.94
CA ILE A 54 -2.55 -12.16 -3.52
C ILE A 54 -3.01 -12.44 -4.95
N PRO A 55 -4.30 -12.73 -5.18
CA PRO A 55 -4.81 -12.90 -6.54
C PRO A 55 -4.42 -11.66 -7.36
N HIS A 56 -3.83 -11.92 -8.53
CA HIS A 56 -3.35 -10.97 -9.56
C HIS A 56 -1.88 -10.56 -9.55
N PHE A 57 -1.04 -10.95 -8.58
CA PHE A 57 0.37 -10.55 -8.61
C PHE A 57 1.15 -11.24 -9.75
N GLN A 58 1.49 -10.47 -10.79
CA GLN A 58 2.45 -10.86 -11.83
C GLN A 58 3.73 -10.08 -11.62
N THR A 59 4.84 -10.78 -11.37
CA THR A 59 6.15 -10.16 -11.23
C THR A 59 6.68 -9.69 -12.58
N THR A 60 6.78 -8.39 -12.79
CA THR A 60 7.81 -7.84 -13.66
C THR A 60 8.83 -7.06 -12.83
N ASP A 61 10.07 -7.00 -13.30
CA ASP A 61 11.22 -6.38 -12.62
C ASP A 61 11.05 -4.87 -12.31
N GLU A 62 9.87 -4.27 -12.47
CA GLU A 62 9.64 -2.81 -12.41
C GLU A 62 8.35 -2.39 -11.68
N ASP A 63 7.64 -3.29 -11.01
CA ASP A 63 6.27 -2.98 -10.56
C ASP A 63 6.24 -2.24 -9.21
N LEU A 64 5.95 -0.95 -9.30
CA LEU A 64 5.60 -0.09 -8.17
C LEU A 64 4.08 -0.12 -7.98
N PHE A 65 3.64 -0.43 -6.76
CA PHE A 65 2.25 -0.44 -6.37
C PHE A 65 1.74 0.99 -6.20
N ILE A 66 0.71 1.34 -6.97
CA ILE A 66 0.09 2.64 -6.88
C ILE A 66 -1.13 2.54 -5.98
N ILE A 67 -1.10 3.24 -4.86
CA ILE A 67 -2.25 3.47 -3.99
C ILE A 67 -2.83 4.83 -4.36
N GLU A 68 -4.00 4.84 -4.97
CA GLU A 68 -4.72 6.08 -5.28
C GLU A 68 -5.86 6.29 -4.31
N ILE A 69 -5.88 7.45 -3.66
CA ILE A 69 -7.05 7.92 -2.91
C ILE A 69 -7.93 8.72 -3.86
N THR A 70 -9.15 8.23 -4.11
CA THR A 70 -10.12 8.90 -4.99
C THR A 70 -11.13 9.71 -4.17
N GLY A 71 -11.63 10.83 -4.70
CA GLY A 71 -12.61 11.65 -3.96
C GLY A 71 -12.02 12.26 -2.69
N SER A 72 -10.77 12.68 -2.75
CA SER A 72 -9.97 13.13 -1.60
C SER A 72 -10.43 14.46 -0.95
N HIS A 73 -11.45 15.12 -1.50
CA HIS A 73 -11.97 16.41 -1.03
C HIS A 73 -12.33 16.42 0.46
N GLY A 74 -12.97 15.36 0.98
CA GLY A 74 -13.31 15.26 2.41
C GLY A 74 -12.18 14.74 3.32
N LEU A 75 -11.05 14.34 2.73
CA LEU A 75 -9.90 13.81 3.46
C LEU A 75 -9.00 14.93 3.99
N ALA A 76 -8.98 16.08 3.29
CA ALA A 76 -8.27 17.27 3.73
C ALA A 76 -8.77 17.76 5.11
N ASP A 77 -10.06 17.55 5.39
CA ASP A 77 -10.69 17.87 6.68
C ASP A 77 -10.36 16.84 7.78
N ARG A 78 -9.56 15.80 7.47
CA ARG A 78 -9.14 14.74 8.41
C ARG A 78 -7.60 14.62 8.50
N PRO A 79 -6.87 15.69 8.91
CA PRO A 79 -5.40 15.72 8.91
C PRO A 79 -4.70 14.55 9.63
N PRO A 80 -5.19 14.06 10.79
CA PRO A 80 -4.53 12.96 11.47
C PRO A 80 -4.48 11.66 10.64
N VAL A 81 -5.56 11.33 9.93
CA VAL A 81 -5.67 10.08 9.18
C VAL A 81 -4.79 10.13 7.93
N LEU A 82 -4.80 11.27 7.23
CA LEU A 82 -3.93 11.51 6.09
C LEU A 82 -2.44 11.45 6.49
N ALA A 83 -2.07 12.11 7.60
CA ALA A 83 -0.70 12.07 8.10
C ALA A 83 -0.25 10.64 8.45
N GLN A 84 -1.13 9.84 9.03
CA GLN A 84 -0.83 8.44 9.31
C GLN A 84 -0.61 7.61 8.04
N LEU A 85 -1.47 7.76 7.03
CA LEU A 85 -1.31 7.06 5.75
C LEU A 85 0.02 7.42 5.08
N VAL A 86 0.33 8.71 4.97
CA VAL A 86 1.60 9.19 4.40
C VAL A 86 2.79 8.65 5.17
N ARG A 87 2.73 8.66 6.52
CA ARG A 87 3.80 8.10 7.37
C ARG A 87 4.00 6.60 7.13
N ARG A 88 2.92 5.83 7.03
CA ARG A 88 2.97 4.37 6.80
C ARG A 88 3.60 4.05 5.44
N VAL A 89 3.16 4.72 4.37
CA VAL A 89 3.73 4.54 3.02
C VAL A 89 5.23 4.89 3.01
N ARG A 90 5.64 5.99 3.65
CA ARG A 90 7.05 6.38 3.75
C ARG A 90 7.88 5.33 4.50
N GLU A 91 7.35 4.78 5.59
CA GLU A 91 8.05 3.77 6.38
C GLU A 91 8.25 2.47 5.60
N ILE A 92 7.22 2.00 4.88
CA ILE A 92 7.33 0.81 4.03
C ILE A 92 8.34 1.06 2.91
N ASN A 93 8.30 2.23 2.26
CA ASN A 93 9.27 2.57 1.23
C ASN A 93 10.71 2.62 1.80
N ARG A 94 10.90 3.19 2.99
CA ARG A 94 12.20 3.19 3.68
C ARG A 94 12.71 1.76 3.89
N GLN A 95 11.86 0.86 4.40
CA GLN A 95 12.21 -0.54 4.61
C GLN A 95 12.51 -1.27 3.31
N SER A 96 11.71 -1.04 2.26
CA SER A 96 11.93 -1.64 0.94
C SER A 96 13.25 -1.18 0.31
N VAL A 97 13.61 0.10 0.40
CA VAL A 97 14.90 0.59 -0.10
C VAL A 97 16.06 -0.07 0.65
N GLN A 98 15.95 -0.25 1.97
CA GLN A 98 16.97 -0.92 2.77
C GLN A 98 17.13 -2.41 2.44
N ARG A 99 16.04 -3.08 2.04
CA ARG A 99 16.02 -4.53 1.81
C ARG A 99 16.26 -4.94 0.35
N ILE A 100 15.63 -4.25 -0.58
CA ILE A 100 15.58 -4.61 -2.01
C ILE A 100 16.09 -3.50 -2.93
N GLY A 101 16.62 -2.41 -2.36
CA GLY A 101 17.27 -1.33 -3.11
C GLY A 101 16.34 -0.35 -3.81
N ARG A 102 15.02 -0.46 -3.64
CA ARG A 102 14.02 0.40 -4.32
C ARG A 102 12.73 0.58 -3.52
N PRO A 103 11.99 1.69 -3.72
CA PRO A 103 10.65 1.84 -3.18
C PRO A 103 9.66 0.90 -3.86
N LEU A 104 8.64 0.48 -3.13
CA LEU A 104 7.55 -0.37 -3.65
C LEU A 104 6.24 0.37 -3.87
N LEU A 105 6.00 1.48 -3.15
CA LEU A 105 4.70 2.15 -3.12
C LEU A 105 4.77 3.57 -3.66
N LEU A 106 3.72 3.97 -4.37
CA LEU A 106 3.42 5.36 -4.68
C LEU A 106 2.01 5.70 -4.17
N LEU A 107 1.89 6.82 -3.47
CA LEU A 107 0.62 7.35 -3.00
C LEU A 107 0.18 8.52 -3.90
N LEU A 108 -1.00 8.41 -4.49
CA LEU A 108 -1.62 9.45 -5.31
C LEU A 108 -2.93 9.94 -4.67
N PHE A 109 -3.25 11.20 -4.89
CA PHE A 109 -4.53 11.80 -4.50
C PHE A 109 -5.23 12.32 -5.76
N SER A 110 -6.50 11.97 -5.91
CA SER A 110 -7.36 12.32 -7.04
C SER A 110 -8.75 12.74 -6.59
#